data_AF-A0A8S1B619-F1
#
_entry.id   AF-A0A8S1B619-F1
#
_cell.length_a   1.000
_cell.length_b   1.000
_cell.length_c   1.000
_cell.angle_alpha   90.00
_cell.angle_beta   90.00
_cell.angle_gamma   90.00
#
_symmetry.space_group_name_H-M   'P 1'
#
loop_
_entity.id
_entity.type
_entity.pdbx_description
1 polymer ?
#
loop_
_entity_poly.entity_id
_entity_poly.type
_entity_poly.pdbx_seq_one_letter_code
_entity_poly.pdbx_strand_id
1 'polypeptide(L)'
;MDETDNYKREMVLLYVQFRNEMLEIVDQNKFLQSFDDNKDAIMERRSQFESNLNIENVMRELETVMLLQNKDNSNLREEESRTAFVQQSLGEDDAENVDDVHQIVPRQGF
;
A
#
# COMPACT_ATOMS: atom_id res chain seq x y z
N MET A 1 32.71 7.52 13.73
CA MET A 1 32.15 6.28 14.30
C MET A 1 32.50 5.18 13.32
N ASP A 2 33.11 4.09 13.78
CA ASP A 2 33.45 2.98 12.90
C ASP A 2 32.24 2.06 12.65
N GLU A 3 32.36 1.16 11.68
CA GLU A 3 31.28 0.22 11.31
C GLU A 3 30.88 -0.70 12.48
N THR A 4 31.82 -1.04 13.35
CA THR A 4 31.58 -1.92 14.50
C THR A 4 30.75 -1.21 15.56
N ASP A 5 31.07 0.05 15.85
CA ASP A 5 30.31 0.89 16.76
C ASP A 5 28.91 1.17 16.21
N ASN A 6 28.79 1.38 14.89
CA ASN A 6 27.49 1.58 14.25
C ASN A 6 26.63 0.32 14.37
N TYR A 7 27.20 -0.86 14.11
CA TYR A 7 26.54 -2.15 14.32
C TYR A 7 26.06 -2.31 15.77
N LYS A 8 26.93 -2.05 16.77
CA LYS A 8 26.56 -2.15 18.19
C LYS A 8 25.41 -1.21 18.55
N ARG A 9 25.48 0.03 18.08
CA ARG A 9 24.43 1.03 18.29
C ARG A 9 23.11 0.57 17.69
N GLU A 10 23.12 0.08 16.45
CA GLU A 10 21.94 -0.44 15.77
C GLU A 10 21.33 -1.62 16.52
N MET A 11 22.15 -2.58 16.99
CA MET A 11 21.67 -3.72 17.75
C MET A 11 21.00 -3.32 19.08
N VAL A 12 21.56 -2.33 19.78
CA VAL A 12 20.94 -1.80 21.00
C VAL A 12 19.61 -1.12 20.69
N LEU A 13 19.56 -0.29 19.65
CA LEU A 13 18.34 0.44 19.26
C LEU A 13 17.21 -0.49 18.82
N LEU A 14 17.52 -1.57 18.11
CA LEU A 14 16.50 -2.49 17.59
C LEU A 14 16.01 -3.47 18.64
N TYR A 15 16.88 -3.94 19.54
CA TYR A 15 16.59 -5.10 20.37
C TYR A 15 16.63 -4.85 21.86
N VAL A 16 17.05 -3.69 22.36
CA VAL A 16 17.05 -3.36 23.80
C VAL A 16 15.94 -2.35 24.09
N GLN A 17 15.20 -2.58 25.17
CA GLN A 17 14.18 -1.64 25.61
C GLN A 17 14.85 -0.46 26.32
N PHE A 18 14.52 0.76 25.90
CA PHE A 18 14.94 2.01 26.55
C PHE A 18 13.75 2.96 26.64
N ARG A 19 13.80 3.91 27.58
CA ARG A 19 12.74 4.92 27.73
C ARG A 19 13.13 6.22 27.02
N ASN A 20 14.42 6.54 27.03
CA ASN A 20 14.95 7.73 26.40
C ASN A 20 16.28 7.43 25.70
N GLU A 21 16.24 7.40 24.36
CA GLU A 21 17.42 7.15 23.53
C GLU A 21 18.58 8.11 23.83
N MET A 22 18.28 9.40 23.98
CA MET A 22 19.30 10.42 24.19
C MET A 22 20.05 10.20 25.50
N LEU A 23 19.36 9.88 26.59
CA LEU A 23 19.96 9.72 27.91
C LEU A 23 20.61 8.35 28.12
N GLU A 24 20.01 7.29 27.58
CA GLU A 24 20.37 5.90 27.88
C GLU A 24 21.29 5.28 26.82
N ILE A 25 21.25 5.77 25.58
CA ILE A 25 21.94 5.14 24.43
C ILE A 25 22.97 6.09 23.80
N VAL A 26 22.57 7.31 23.43
CA VAL A 26 23.39 8.24 22.63
C VAL A 26 24.38 9.02 23.48
N ASP A 27 23.98 9.48 24.66
CA ASP A 27 24.86 10.23 25.57
C ASP A 27 26.10 9.41 25.93
N GLN A 28 27.28 10.02 25.76
CA GLN A 28 28.58 9.44 26.10
C GLN A 28 28.86 8.04 25.49
N ASN A 29 28.22 7.69 24.36
CA ASN A 29 28.32 6.37 23.75
C ASN A 29 27.92 5.22 24.68
N LYS A 30 26.93 5.44 25.56
CA LYS A 30 26.39 4.42 26.49
C LYS A 30 25.90 3.16 25.79
N PHE A 31 25.55 3.24 24.50
CA PHE A 31 25.24 2.09 23.67
C PHE A 31 26.34 1.02 23.66
N LEU A 32 27.62 1.38 23.84
CA LEU A 32 28.72 0.40 23.89
C LEU A 32 28.57 -0.52 25.10
N GLN A 33 28.38 0.06 26.28
CA GLN A 33 28.15 -0.70 27.51
C GLN A 33 26.83 -1.45 27.45
N SER A 34 25.77 -0.78 26.97
CA SER A 34 24.44 -1.39 26.83
C SER A 34 24.46 -2.60 25.88
N PHE A 35 25.25 -2.53 24.81
CA PHE A 35 25.44 -3.66 23.89
C PHE A 35 26.09 -4.85 24.60
N ASP A 36 27.18 -4.62 25.33
CA ASP A 36 27.90 -5.69 26.02
C ASP A 36 27.04 -6.30 27.15
N ASP A 37 26.30 -5.48 27.90
CA ASP A 37 25.40 -5.90 28.97
C ASP A 37 24.20 -6.71 28.47
N ASN A 38 23.72 -6.44 27.25
CA ASN A 38 22.51 -7.05 26.68
C ASN A 38 22.80 -8.03 25.54
N LYS A 39 24.06 -8.38 25.28
CA LYS A 39 24.46 -9.11 24.08
C LYS A 39 23.67 -10.41 23.86
N ASP A 40 23.51 -11.22 24.90
CA ASP A 40 22.79 -12.49 24.80
C ASP A 40 21.30 -12.28 24.50
N ALA A 41 20.68 -11.31 25.16
CA ALA A 41 19.28 -10.97 24.95
C ALA A 41 19.02 -10.36 23.55
N ILE A 42 19.98 -9.58 23.03
CA ILE A 42 19.96 -9.06 21.66
C ILE A 42 19.97 -10.24 20.67
N MET A 43 20.88 -11.20 20.85
CA MET A 43 20.99 -12.35 19.95
C MET A 43 19.74 -13.24 19.98
N GLU A 44 19.19 -13.48 21.18
CA GLU A 44 17.95 -14.22 21.33
C GLU A 44 16.77 -13.53 20.63
N ARG A 45 16.54 -12.25 20.90
CA ARG A 45 15.44 -11.48 20.29
C ARG A 45 15.58 -11.39 18.77
N ARG A 46 16.81 -11.19 18.30
CA ARG A 46 17.12 -11.20 16.86
C ARG A 46 16.76 -12.54 16.22
N SER A 47 17.16 -13.65 16.84
CA SER A 47 16.81 -14.99 16.34
C SER A 47 15.30 -15.21 16.31
N GLN A 48 14.58 -14.79 17.35
CA GLN A 48 13.11 -14.86 17.39
C GLN A 48 12.48 -14.04 16.27
N PHE A 49 12.94 -12.81 16.06
CA PHE A 49 12.45 -11.93 15.00
C PHE A 49 12.69 -12.52 13.60
N GLU A 50 13.92 -12.96 13.33
CA GLU A 50 14.31 -13.57 12.05
C GLU A 50 13.53 -14.88 11.79
N SER A 51 13.26 -15.67 12.82
CA SER A 51 12.47 -16.91 12.68
C SER A 51 11.00 -16.67 12.35
N ASN A 52 10.46 -15.50 12.72
CA ASN A 52 9.07 -15.12 12.44
C ASN A 52 8.88 -14.52 11.04
N LEU A 53 9.96 -14.24 10.31
CA LEU A 53 9.89 -13.63 8.99
C LEU A 53 9.63 -14.70 7.92
N ASN A 54 8.35 -14.94 7.58
CA ASN A 54 7.99 -15.77 6.43
C ASN A 54 8.13 -14.97 5.12
N ILE A 55 9.36 -14.91 4.61
CA ILE A 55 9.70 -14.16 3.39
C ILE A 55 8.85 -14.60 2.19
N GLU A 56 8.60 -15.91 2.06
CA GLU A 56 7.80 -16.44 0.94
C GLU A 56 6.36 -15.91 0.98
N ASN A 57 5.77 -15.82 2.17
CA ASN A 57 4.43 -15.26 2.32
C ASN A 57 4.41 -13.76 2.01
N VAL A 58 5.38 -13.00 2.51
CA VAL A 58 5.51 -11.55 2.22
C VAL A 58 5.67 -11.31 0.72
N MET A 59 6.49 -12.10 0.02
CA MET A 59 6.66 -11.99 -1.43
C MET A 59 5.36 -12.28 -2.19
N ARG A 60 4.62 -13.31 -1.77
CA ARG A 60 3.31 -13.64 -2.38
C ARG A 60 2.28 -12.52 -2.18
N GLU A 61 2.24 -11.92 -1.00
CA GLU A 61 1.36 -10.78 -0.72
C GLU A 61 1.73 -9.58 -1.60
N LEU A 62 3.02 -9.28 -1.75
CA LEU A 62 3.50 -8.22 -2.64
C LEU A 62 3.12 -8.48 -4.11
N GLU A 63 3.36 -9.68 -4.63
CA GLU A 63 2.94 -10.06 -5.98
C GLU A 63 1.43 -9.87 -6.18
N THR A 64 0.63 -10.27 -5.19
CA THR A 64 -0.84 -10.12 -5.22
C THR A 64 -1.23 -8.65 -5.30
N VAL A 65 -0.65 -7.79 -4.46
CA VAL A 65 -0.92 -6.35 -4.46
C VAL A 65 -0.52 -5.71 -5.79
N MET A 66 0.64 -6.06 -6.33
CA MET A 66 1.08 -5.56 -7.64
C MET A 66 0.13 -5.96 -8.78
N LEU A 67 -0.35 -7.20 -8.77
CA LEU A 67 -1.32 -7.67 -9.76
C LEU A 67 -2.67 -6.95 -9.63
N LEU A 68 -3.15 -6.70 -8.41
CA LEU A 68 -4.40 -5.95 -8.19
C LEU A 68 -4.29 -4.50 -8.68
N GLN A 69 -3.18 -3.81 -8.38
CA GLN A 69 -2.94 -2.45 -8.88
C GLN A 69 -2.86 -2.38 -10.40
N ASN A 70 -2.29 -3.40 -11.05
CA ASN A 70 -2.25 -3.48 -12.50
C ASN A 70 -3.63 -3.77 -13.11
N LYS A 71 -4.45 -4.57 -12.42
CA LYS A 71 -5.80 -4.93 -12.86
C LYS A 71 -6.78 -3.76 -12.74
N ASP A 72 -6.64 -2.93 -11.71
CA ASP A 72 -7.43 -1.70 -11.57
C ASP A 72 -7.08 -0.69 -12.68
N ASN A 73 -5.80 -0.57 -13.05
CA ASN A 73 -5.38 0.25 -14.19
C ASN A 73 -5.85 -0.31 -15.55
N SER A 74 -5.89 -1.64 -15.73
CA SER A 74 -6.40 -2.24 -16.96
C SER A 74 -7.92 -2.07 -17.10
N ASN A 75 -8.66 -2.19 -15.99
CA ASN A 75 -10.12 -2.00 -15.98
C ASN A 75 -10.51 -0.56 -16.31
N LEU A 76 -9.78 0.44 -15.77
CA LEU A 76 -9.98 1.86 -16.10
C LEU A 76 -9.77 2.13 -17.60
N ARG A 77 -8.72 1.56 -18.19
CA ARG A 77 -8.40 1.72 -19.62
C ARG A 77 -9.41 1.00 -20.54
N GLU A 78 -9.97 -0.13 -20.11
CA GLU A 78 -11.06 -0.82 -20.82
C GLU A 78 -12.38 -0.05 -20.72
N GLU A 79 -12.73 0.50 -19.55
CA GLU A 79 -13.91 1.35 -19.37
C GLU A 79 -13.83 2.61 -20.24
N GLU A 80 -12.69 3.28 -20.29
CA GLU A 80 -12.44 4.44 -21.17
C GLU A 80 -12.56 4.06 -22.66
N SER A 81 -12.06 2.89 -23.07
CA SER A 81 -12.22 2.41 -24.45
C SER A 81 -13.67 2.09 -24.80
N ARG A 82 -14.44 1.53 -23.87
CA ARG A 82 -15.86 1.22 -24.07
C ARG A 82 -16.70 2.49 -24.11
N THR A 83 -16.44 3.45 -23.23
CA THR A 83 -17.14 4.74 -23.24
C THR A 83 -16.83 5.54 -24.51
N ALA A 84 -15.57 5.57 -24.95
CA ALA A 84 -15.18 6.19 -26.23
C ALA A 84 -15.86 5.51 -27.43
N PHE A 85 -15.92 4.18 -27.45
CA PHE A 85 -16.62 3.42 -28.51
C PHE A 85 -18.12 3.71 -28.55
N VAL A 86 -18.78 3.79 -27.39
CA VAL A 86 -20.21 4.13 -27.29
C VAL A 86 -20.46 5.57 -27.74
N GLN A 87 -19.61 6.52 -27.37
CA GLN A 87 -19.71 7.92 -27.82
C GLN A 87 -19.51 8.08 -29.32
N GLN A 88 -18.60 7.30 -29.92
CA GLN A 88 -18.39 7.29 -31.37
C GLN A 88 -19.54 6.60 -32.12
N SER A 89 -20.14 5.55 -31.54
CA SER A 89 -21.31 4.87 -32.11
C SER A 89 -22.60 5.67 -31.99
N LEU A 90 -22.64 6.63 -31.06
CA LEU A 90 -23.74 7.59 -30.86
C LEU A 90 -23.45 8.96 -31.50
N GLY A 91 -22.33 9.11 -32.20
CA GLY A 91 -22.02 10.32 -32.95
C GLY A 91 -22.72 10.31 -34.30
N GLU A 92 -23.54 11.34 -34.53
CA GLU A 92 -24.03 11.78 -35.84
C GLU A 92 -25.15 10.94 -36.47
N ASP A 93 -26.37 11.06 -35.92
CA ASP A 93 -27.56 11.17 -36.75
C ASP A 93 -28.20 12.54 -36.48
N ASP A 94 -27.98 13.48 -37.42
CA ASP A 94 -28.89 14.60 -37.64
C ASP A 94 -30.28 14.02 -37.96
N ALA A 95 -31.13 13.86 -36.94
CA ALA A 95 -32.53 13.54 -37.14
C ALA A 95 -33.37 14.41 -36.20
N GLU A 96 -33.92 15.44 -36.83
CA GLU A 96 -35.00 16.32 -36.43
C GLU A 96 -35.65 16.06 -35.06
N ASN A 97 -35.67 17.12 -34.26
CA ASN A 97 -36.43 17.25 -33.03
C ASN A 97 -37.92 16.93 -33.27
N VAL A 98 -38.35 15.68 -33.06
CA VAL A 98 -39.78 15.32 -33.00
C VAL A 98 -40.27 15.45 -31.57
N ASP A 99 -40.26 16.69 -31.06
CA ASP A 99 -40.91 17.09 -29.82
C ASP A 99 -42.43 17.17 -30.02
N ASP A 100 -43.08 16.02 -30.23
CA ASP A 100 -44.54 15.94 -30.40
C ASP A 100 -45.13 14.60 -29.90
N VAL A 101 -44.74 14.17 -28.69
CA VAL A 101 -45.33 12.99 -28.02
C VAL A 101 -46.10 13.36 -26.75
N HIS A 102 -46.85 14.46 -26.75
CA HIS A 102 -47.78 14.77 -25.64
C HIS A 102 -49.16 15.32 -26.04
N GLN A 103 -49.71 14.97 -27.21
CA GLN A 103 -51.14 15.21 -27.48
C GLN A 103 -51.88 13.95 -27.97
N ILE A 104 -52.03 12.96 -27.08
CA ILE A 104 -53.09 11.97 -27.21
C ILE A 104 -54.26 12.45 -26.34
N VAL A 105 -55.24 13.09 -26.98
CA VAL A 105 -56.53 13.41 -26.34
C VAL A 105 -57.37 12.11 -26.34
N PRO A 106 -57.88 11.62 -25.21
CA PRO A 106 -58.71 10.43 -25.21
C PRO A 106 -60.08 10.77 -25.83
N ARG A 107 -60.47 10.05 -26.89
CA ARG A 107 -61.88 10.03 -27.34
C ARG A 107 -62.70 9.33 -26.26
N GLN A 108 -63.57 10.08 -25.58
CA GLN A 108 -64.68 9.50 -24.83
C GLN A 108 -65.77 9.06 -25.83
N GLY A 109 -66.01 7.76 -25.91
CA GLY A 109 -67.33 7.17 -26.19
C GLY A 109 -67.67 6.31 -24.97
N PHE A 110 -68.90 6.19 -24.47
CA PHE A 110 -70.24 6.43 -25.01
C PHE A 110 -71.08 7.24 -24.02
#